data_AF-A0A133V4N3-F1
#
_entry.id   AF-A0A133V4N3-F1
#
_cell.length_a   1.000
_cell.length_b   1.000
_cell.length_c   1.000
_cell.angle_alpha   90.00
_cell.angle_beta   90.00
_cell.angle_gamma   90.00
#
_symmetry.space_group_name_H-M   'P 1'
#
loop_
_entity.id
_entity.type
_entity.pdbx_description
1 polymer ?
#
loop_
_entity_poly.entity_id
_entity_poly.type
_entity_poly.pdbx_seq_one_letter_code
_entity_poly.pdbx_strand_id
1 'polypeptide(L)' 'MVTTVRVHEDTLKRLKTLKEEFGAKSNEEVIDLLLKRAKTPQKSHFGTLPKLEAFEREEIDRLS' A
#
# COMPACT_ATOMS: atom_id res chain seq x y z
N MET A 1 -7.62 -13.57 -20.24
CA MET A 1 -9.09 -13.61 -20.36
C MET A 1 -9.56 -12.17 -20.40
N VAL A 2 -10.37 -11.76 -21.37
CA VAL A 2 -10.84 -10.36 -21.47
C VAL A 2 -12.20 -10.27 -20.82
N THR A 3 -12.34 -9.39 -19.83
CA THR A 3 -13.58 -9.17 -19.09
C THR A 3 -13.98 -7.71 -19.24
N THR A 4 -15.20 -7.45 -19.69
CA THR A 4 -15.71 -6.09 -19.84
C THR A 4 -16.40 -5.64 -18.57
N VAL A 5 -15.89 -4.57 -17.96
CA VAL A 5 -16.50 -3.92 -16.79
C VAL A 5 -17.09 -2.58 -17.24
N ARG A 6 -18.35 -2.31 -16.87
CA ARG A 6 -18.97 -1.00 -17.11
C ARG A 6 -18.55 -0.05 -16.00
N VAL A 7 -18.07 1.13 -16.38
CA VAL A 7 -17.68 2.20 -15.46
C VAL A 7 -18.26 3.52 -15.93
N HIS A 8 -18.51 4.44 -15.01
CA HIS A 8 -18.92 5.81 -15.37
C HIS A 8 -17.81 6.52 -16.15
N GLU A 9 -18.21 7.41 -17.06
CA GLU A 9 -17.27 8.15 -17.91
C GLU A 9 -16.29 8.99 -17.07
N ASP A 10 -16.78 9.62 -16.01
CA ASP A 10 -15.93 10.43 -15.11
C ASP A 10 -14.90 9.59 -14.37
N THR A 11 -15.24 8.36 -13.99
CA THR A 11 -14.29 7.42 -13.40
C THR A 11 -13.20 7.06 -14.40
N LEU A 12 -13.56 6.83 -15.67
CA LEU A 12 -12.60 6.54 -16.73
C LEU A 12 -11.67 7.74 -17.00
N LYS A 13 -12.19 8.97 -16.99
CA LYS A 13 -11.38 10.19 -17.12
C LYS A 13 -10.35 10.29 -16.00
N ARG A 14 -10.76 10.08 -14.74
CA ARG A 14 -9.84 10.08 -13.59
C ARG A 14 -8.77 9.00 -13.70
N LEU A 15 -9.13 7.79 -14.14
CA LEU A 15 -8.15 6.72 -14.35
C LEU A 15 -7.13 7.07 -15.43
N LYS A 16 -7.53 7.74 -16.51
CA LYS A 16 -6.60 8.21 -17.54
C LYS A 16 -5.63 9.26 -17.00
N THR A 17 -6.13 10.23 -16.23
CA THR A 17 -5.27 11.23 -15.57
C THR A 17 -4.26 10.57 -14.63
N LEU A 18 -4.72 9.65 -13.77
CA LEU A 18 -3.85 8.91 -12.85
C LEU A 18 -2.84 8.01 -13.58
N LYS A 19 -3.21 7.50 -14.77
CA LYS A 19 -2.29 6.74 -15.61
C LYS A 19 -1.09 7.58 -16.05
N GLU A 20 -1.33 8.82 -16.45
CA GLU A 20 -0.27 9.77 -16.83
C GLU A 20 0.56 10.18 -15.60
N GLU A 21 -0.09 10.52 -14.48
CA GLU A 21 0.59 10.91 -13.24
C GLU A 21 1.49 9.81 -12.68
N PHE A 22 1.06 8.55 -12.75
CA PHE A 22 1.83 7.41 -12.25
C PHE A 22 2.75 6.79 -13.30
N GLY A 23 2.72 7.25 -14.56
CA GLY A 23 3.47 6.65 -15.66
C GLY A 23 3.08 5.18 -15.93
N ALA A 24 1.84 4.81 -15.65
CA ALA A 24 1.36 3.44 -15.76
C ALA A 24 1.04 3.05 -17.21
N LYS A 25 1.20 1.77 -17.56
CA LYS A 25 1.01 1.26 -18.92
C LYS A 25 -0.46 0.94 -19.21
N SER A 26 -1.24 0.57 -18.18
CA SER A 26 -2.65 0.22 -18.29
C SER A 26 -3.49 0.76 -17.12
N ASN A 27 -4.82 0.78 -17.29
CA ASN A 27 -5.74 1.13 -16.19
C ASN A 27 -5.71 0.07 -15.07
N GLU A 28 -5.41 -1.19 -15.40
CA GLU A 28 -5.26 -2.28 -14.41
C GLU A 28 -4.08 -1.99 -13.49
N GLU A 29 -2.95 -1.57 -14.04
CA GLU A 29 -1.76 -1.20 -13.26
C GLU A 29 -2.04 0.00 -12.33
N VAL A 30 -2.83 0.98 -12.79
CA VAL A 30 -3.29 2.10 -11.95
C VAL A 30 -4.14 1.59 -10.80
N ILE A 31 -5.10 0.69 -11.06
CA ILE A 31 -5.98 0.12 -10.03
C ILE A 31 -5.14 -0.65 -8.99
N ASP A 32 -4.19 -1.46 -9.43
CA ASP A 32 -3.29 -2.19 -8.52
C ASP A 32 -2.44 -1.27 -7.65
N LEU A 33 -1.91 -0.17 -8.22
CA LEU A 33 -1.17 0.83 -7.46
C LEU A 33 -2.04 1.53 -6.42
N LEU A 34 -3.29 1.88 -6.78
CA LEU A 34 -4.25 2.46 -5.84
C LEU A 34 -4.59 1.48 -4.71
N LEU A 35 -4.84 0.21 -5.04
CA LEU A 35 -5.12 -0.83 -4.05
C LEU A 35 -3.94 -1.05 -3.12
N LYS A 36 -2.71 -1.09 -3.65
CA LYS A 36 -1.50 -1.18 -2.84
C LYS A 36 -1.37 0.01 -1.91
N ARG A 37 -1.52 1.24 -2.40
CA ARG A 37 -1.45 2.45 -1.56
C ARG A 37 -2.55 2.52 -0.51
N ALA A 38 -3.75 2.04 -0.82
CA ALA A 38 -4.86 2.00 0.13
C ALA A 38 -4.66 0.93 1.23
N LYS A 39 -4.04 -0.20 0.88
CA LYS A 39 -3.78 -1.31 1.81
C LYS A 39 -2.47 -1.15 2.58
N THR A 40 -1.50 -0.41 2.04
CA THR A 40 -0.24 -0.09 2.73
C THR A 40 -0.52 0.98 3.79
N PRO A 41 -0.27 0.70 5.09
CA PRO A 41 -0.41 1.71 6.13
C PRO A 41 0.48 2.91 5.83
N GLN A 42 -0.09 4.12 5.76
CA GLN A 42 0.65 5.33 5.37
C GLN A 42 1.75 5.73 6.36
N LYS A 43 1.74 5.19 7.58
CA LYS A 43 2.86 5.25 8.50
C LYS A 43 2.91 3.95 9.28
N SER A 44 4.08 3.34 9.26
CA SER A 44 4.46 2.44 10.32
C SER A 44 4.30 3.20 11.64
N HIS A 45 3.40 2.76 12.52
CA HIS A 45 3.40 3.17 13.93
C HIS A 45 4.65 2.67 14.68
N PHE A 46 5.65 2.13 13.95
CA PHE A 46 6.99 1.86 14.43
C PHE A 46 7.73 3.19 14.62
N GLY A 47 7.41 3.85 15.73
CA GLY A 47 7.97 5.15 16.11
C GLY A 47 7.01 6.06 16.86
N THR A 48 5.71 5.74 16.96
CA THR A 48 4.76 6.57 17.76
C THR A 48 4.85 6.34 19.27
N LEU A 49 5.72 5.45 19.75
CA LEU A 49 6.24 5.46 21.11
C LEU A 49 7.76 5.74 21.09
N PRO A 50 8.21 7.00 21.08
CA PRO A 50 9.63 7.33 21.20
C PRO A 50 10.25 6.98 22.56
N LYS A 51 9.46 6.44 23.50
CA LYS A 51 9.89 6.01 24.84
C LYS A 51 9.84 4.49 25.05
N LEU A 52 9.46 3.71 24.05
CA LEU A 52 9.53 2.26 24.17
C LEU A 52 10.96 1.87 23.86
N GLU A 53 11.70 1.42 24.88
CA GLU A 53 13.06 0.93 24.68
C GLU A 53 13.05 -0.24 23.68
N ALA A 54 14.11 -0.32 22.88
CA ALA A 54 14.29 -1.45 21.98
C ALA A 54 14.20 -2.74 22.80
N PHE A 55 13.45 -3.70 22.30
CA PHE A 55 13.36 -5.00 22.95
C PHE A 55 14.73 -5.68 22.88
N GLU A 56 15.51 -5.59 23.95
CA GLU A 56 16.67 -6.44 24.16
C GLU A 56 16.16 -7.80 24.64
N ARG A 57 16.50 -8.86 23.91
CA ARG A 57 16.31 -10.22 24.42
C ARG A 57 17.24 -10.38 25.61
N GLU A 58 16.70 -10.38 26.82
CA GLU A 58 17.42 -10.97 27.94
C GLU A 58 17.70 -12.44 27.61
N GLU A 59 18.98 -12.81 27.55
CA GLU A 59 19.42 -14.20 27.55
C GLU A 59 19.01 -14.81 28.89
N ILE A 60 17.77 -15.28 28.98
CA ILE A 60 17.36 -16.08 30.11
C ILE A 60 17.98 -17.45 29.93
N ASP A 61 19.18 -17.63 30.46
CA ASP A 61 19.83 -18.93 30.61
C ASP A 61 19.06 -19.75 31.66
N ARG A 62 17.90 -20.30 31.27
CA ARG A 62 17.09 -21.20 32.11
C ARG A 62 17.43 -22.65 31.85
N LEU A 63 18.71 -23.01 31.92
CA LEU A 63 19.14 -24.40 32.03
C LEU A 63 20.41 -24.46 32.90
N SER A 64 20.26 -24.22 34.21
CA SER A 64 21.19 -24.75 35.23
C SER A 64 20.43 -25.27 36.44
#